data_AF-A0A367ZUF5-F1
#
_entry.id   AF-A0A367ZUF5-F1
#
_cell.length_a   1.000
_cell.length_b   1.000
_cell.length_c   1.000
_cell.angle_alpha   90.00
_cell.angle_beta   90.00
_cell.angle_gamma   90.00
#
_symmetry.space_group_name_H-M   'P 1'
#
loop_
_entity.id
_entity.type
_entity.pdbx_description
1 polymer ?
#
loop_
_entity_poly.entity_id
_entity_poly.type
_entity_poly.pdbx_seq_one_letter_code
_entity_poly.pdbx_strand_id
1 'polypeptide(L)'
;MKRMFKTCVFVLLMMVMSLTLTGCKVDLAKIGNFITKVADVISKVANGIKKFGEGLGKGGKSDSTAISGTDTGTTTGTGTGTSTGTATGTGTGTGTTTGTGTATITSTATGTGTGTATDTAGTGTGTGTSTETASGSGTEAGKSAEAAKACSINRKILAAAVQCYNLDHATMMSSLDINTLVSNRYLKAAPQCPEGGTYVAAGDLTANGRIACSKHGADESQIGDTSADKDEESPGE
;
A
#
# COMPACT_ATOMS: atom_id res chain seq x y z
N MET A 1 -34.44 6.61 2.43
CA MET A 1 -33.60 6.52 1.20
C MET A 1 -33.82 7.65 0.20
N LYS A 2 -35.05 7.96 -0.26
CA LYS A 2 -35.30 9.02 -1.27
C LYS A 2 -34.80 10.43 -0.91
N ARG A 3 -34.74 10.78 0.39
CA ARG A 3 -34.23 12.07 0.87
C ARG A 3 -32.70 12.17 0.80
N MET A 4 -31.98 11.08 1.12
CA MET A 4 -30.51 11.02 1.02
C MET A 4 -30.02 11.16 -0.43
N PHE A 5 -30.74 10.57 -1.40
CA PHE A 5 -30.35 10.64 -2.80
C PHE A 5 -30.46 12.07 -3.36
N LYS A 6 -31.51 12.81 -2.99
CA LYS A 6 -31.68 14.22 -3.40
C LYS A 6 -30.56 15.11 -2.86
N THR A 7 -30.12 14.86 -1.62
CA THR A 7 -29.03 15.62 -1.00
C THR A 7 -27.69 15.35 -1.69
N CYS A 8 -27.35 14.08 -2.00
CA CYS A 8 -26.10 13.78 -2.73
C CYS A 8 -26.06 14.42 -4.13
N VAL A 9 -27.16 14.37 -4.89
CA VAL A 9 -27.23 14.98 -6.23
C VAL A 9 -27.05 16.50 -6.14
N PHE A 10 -27.63 17.14 -5.11
CA PHE A 10 -27.51 18.58 -4.92
C PHE A 10 -26.09 19.02 -4.57
N VAL A 11 -25.38 18.26 -3.72
CA VAL A 11 -23.98 18.55 -3.34
C VAL A 11 -23.04 18.40 -4.54
N LEU A 12 -23.24 17.37 -5.37
CA LEU A 12 -22.47 17.19 -6.61
C LEU A 12 -22.68 18.34 -7.60
N LEU A 13 -23.93 18.81 -7.75
CA LEU A 13 -24.25 19.89 -8.66
C LEU A 13 -23.63 21.24 -8.21
N MET A 14 -23.67 21.52 -6.90
CA MET A 14 -23.02 22.68 -6.30
C MET A 14 -21.49 22.65 -6.49
N MET A 15 -20.85 21.49 -6.33
CA MET A 15 -19.41 21.34 -6.52
C MET A 15 -18.99 21.61 -7.97
N VAL A 16 -19.79 21.15 -8.95
CA VAL A 16 -19.53 21.39 -10.39
C VAL A 16 -19.69 22.87 -10.73
N MET A 17 -20.69 23.57 -10.18
CA MET A 17 -20.87 25.01 -10.38
C MET A 17 -19.71 25.82 -9.79
N SER A 18 -19.23 25.47 -8.59
CA SER A 18 -18.08 26.16 -7.98
C SER A 18 -16.81 26.03 -8.82
N LEU A 19 -16.58 24.87 -9.45
CA LEU A 19 -15.43 24.63 -10.32
C LEU A 19 -15.50 25.42 -11.64
N THR A 20 -16.71 25.71 -12.14
CA THR A 20 -16.87 26.55 -13.35
C THR A 20 -16.66 28.04 -13.08
N LEU A 21 -16.91 28.51 -11.86
CA LEU A 21 -16.76 29.92 -11.50
C LEU A 21 -15.32 30.33 -11.13
N THR A 22 -14.45 29.38 -10.81
CA THR A 22 -13.07 29.65 -10.37
C THR A 22 -12.10 29.94 -11.53
N GLY A 23 -12.54 29.95 -12.79
CA GLY A 23 -11.74 30.44 -13.92
C GLY A 23 -10.51 29.60 -14.29
N CYS A 24 -10.28 28.46 -13.63
CA CYS A 24 -9.25 27.52 -14.04
C CYS A 24 -9.52 27.10 -15.49
N LYS A 25 -8.54 27.26 -16.38
CA LYS A 25 -8.59 26.71 -17.75
C LYS A 25 -8.66 25.20 -17.65
N VAL A 26 -9.87 24.67 -17.49
CA VAL A 26 -10.07 23.24 -17.41
C VAL A 26 -9.87 22.70 -18.82
N ASP A 27 -8.80 21.93 -18.98
CA ASP A 27 -8.47 21.26 -20.22
C ASP A 27 -9.61 20.28 -20.56
N LEU A 28 -10.42 20.63 -21.57
CA LEU A 28 -11.59 19.85 -22.00
C LEU A 28 -11.22 18.39 -22.31
N ALA A 29 -9.96 18.12 -22.70
CA ALA A 29 -9.47 16.77 -22.93
C ALA A 29 -9.38 15.93 -21.64
N LYS A 30 -8.97 16.55 -20.52
CA LYS A 30 -8.90 15.87 -19.21
C LYS A 30 -10.30 15.58 -18.66
N ILE A 31 -11.26 16.48 -18.88
CA ILE A 31 -12.68 16.25 -18.54
C ILE A 31 -13.25 15.07 -19.31
N GLY A 32 -12.98 14.98 -20.62
CA GLY A 32 -13.46 13.85 -21.43
C GLY A 32 -13.05 12.50 -20.86
N ASN A 33 -11.78 12.37 -20.46
CA ASN A 33 -11.24 11.14 -19.90
C ASN A 33 -11.82 10.81 -18.51
N PHE A 34 -12.09 11.85 -17.70
CA PHE A 34 -12.78 11.68 -16.41
C PHE A 34 -14.22 11.18 -16.60
N ILE A 35 -14.98 11.75 -17.54
CA ILE A 35 -16.36 11.34 -17.83
C ILE A 35 -16.40 9.87 -18.27
N THR A 36 -15.46 9.43 -19.11
CA THR A 36 -15.39 8.02 -19.54
C THR A 36 -15.12 7.08 -18.37
N LYS A 37 -14.22 7.45 -17.44
CA LYS A 37 -13.95 6.65 -16.23
C LYS A 37 -15.16 6.58 -15.31
N VAL A 38 -15.87 7.70 -15.11
CA VAL A 38 -17.09 7.72 -14.29
C VAL A 38 -18.19 6.86 -14.92
N ALA A 39 -18.35 6.90 -16.25
CA ALA A 39 -19.31 6.05 -16.95
C ALA A 39 -19.00 4.55 -16.76
N ASP A 40 -17.72 4.14 -16.85
CA ASP A 40 -17.31 2.75 -16.62
C ASP A 40 -17.58 2.28 -15.17
N VAL A 41 -17.36 3.15 -14.19
CA VAL A 41 -17.69 2.88 -12.78
C VAL A 41 -19.20 2.69 -12.60
N ILE A 42 -20.03 3.56 -13.20
CA ILE A 42 -21.49 3.44 -13.12
C ILE A 42 -21.97 2.13 -13.76
N SER A 43 -21.42 1.74 -14.91
CA SER A 43 -21.75 0.46 -15.56
C SER A 43 -21.38 -0.75 -14.70
N LYS A 44 -20.22 -0.72 -14.02
CA LYS A 44 -19.81 -1.78 -13.08
C LYS A 44 -20.75 -1.87 -11.88
N VAL A 45 -21.15 -0.73 -11.30
CA VAL A 45 -22.10 -0.69 -10.17
C VAL A 45 -23.48 -1.18 -10.59
N ALA A 46 -23.99 -0.77 -11.76
CA ALA A 46 -25.29 -1.23 -12.27
C ALA A 46 -25.33 -2.74 -12.48
N ASN A 47 -24.25 -3.32 -13.03
CA ASN A 47 -24.12 -4.77 -13.21
C ASN A 47 -24.05 -5.51 -11.86
N GLY A 48 -23.39 -4.92 -10.85
CA GLY A 48 -23.35 -5.48 -9.49
C GLY A 48 -24.73 -5.52 -8.82
N ILE A 49 -25.50 -4.44 -8.92
CA ILE A 49 -26.85 -4.35 -8.34
C ILE A 49 -27.81 -5.32 -9.04
N LYS A 50 -27.71 -5.50 -10.36
CA LYS A 50 -28.54 -6.48 -11.10
C LYS A 50 -28.32 -7.91 -10.59
N LYS A 51 -27.06 -8.32 -10.38
CA LYS A 51 -26.73 -9.64 -9.82
C LYS A 51 -27.23 -9.82 -8.39
N PHE A 52 -27.19 -8.77 -7.58
CA PHE A 52 -27.71 -8.82 -6.21
C PHE A 52 -29.24 -8.95 -6.17
N GLY A 53 -29.96 -8.29 -7.09
CA GLY A 53 -31.41 -8.36 -7.20
C GLY A 53 -31.94 -9.75 -7.60
N GLU A 54 -31.23 -10.46 -8.49
CA GLU A 54 -31.61 -11.82 -8.92
C GLU A 54 -31.49 -12.85 -7.78
N GLY A 55 -30.61 -12.62 -6.80
CA GLY A 55 -30.43 -13.51 -5.63
C GLY A 55 -31.53 -13.39 -4.57
N LEU A 56 -32.20 -12.23 -4.46
CA LEU A 56 -33.23 -11.99 -3.44
C LEU A 56 -34.65 -12.36 -3.89
N GLY A 57 -34.85 -12.72 -5.16
CA GLY A 57 -36.16 -12.97 -5.76
C GLY A 57 -36.69 -14.41 -5.66
N LYS A 58 -35.90 -15.39 -5.19
CA LYS A 58 -36.34 -16.80 -5.11
C LYS A 58 -36.38 -17.31 -3.67
N GLY A 59 -37.41 -16.90 -2.93
CA GLY A 59 -37.88 -17.66 -1.77
C GLY A 59 -38.61 -18.91 -2.25
N GLY A 60 -37.99 -20.08 -2.15
CA GLY A 60 -38.59 -21.35 -2.58
C GLY A 60 -37.94 -22.56 -1.91
N LYS A 61 -38.64 -23.10 -0.90
CA LYS A 61 -38.59 -24.44 -0.29
C LYS A 61 -37.28 -25.23 -0.40
N SER A 62 -36.65 -25.41 0.76
CA SER A 62 -35.60 -26.39 1.00
C SER A 62 -36.17 -27.82 0.92
N ASP A 63 -35.75 -28.58 -0.09
CA ASP A 63 -35.77 -30.04 -0.05
C ASP A 63 -34.32 -30.53 0.04
N SER A 64 -34.09 -31.37 1.05
CA SER A 64 -32.79 -31.93 1.40
C SER A 64 -32.53 -33.18 0.55
N THR A 65 -31.49 -33.17 -0.28
CA THR A 65 -30.93 -34.40 -0.84
C THR A 65 -29.41 -34.26 -0.93
N ALA A 66 -28.72 -35.24 -0.36
CA ALA A 66 -27.28 -35.29 -0.18
C ALA A 66 -26.52 -35.32 -1.52
N ILE A 67 -25.51 -34.48 -1.65
CA ILE A 67 -24.48 -34.57 -2.69
C ILE A 67 -23.11 -34.37 -2.01
N SER A 68 -22.22 -35.33 -2.24
CA SER A 68 -20.80 -35.30 -1.93
C SER A 68 -20.11 -34.23 -2.80
N GLY A 69 -19.51 -33.23 -2.17
CA GLY A 69 -18.78 -32.16 -2.84
C GLY A 69 -17.53 -31.77 -2.05
N THR A 70 -16.44 -31.47 -2.77
CA THR A 70 -15.19 -30.94 -2.23
C THR A 70 -15.44 -29.54 -1.66
N ASP A 71 -15.33 -29.40 -0.33
CA ASP A 71 -15.64 -28.16 0.37
C ASP A 71 -14.59 -27.07 0.11
N THR A 72 -14.98 -26.05 -0.65
CA THR A 72 -14.35 -24.72 -0.59
C THR A 72 -15.10 -23.92 0.47
N GLY A 73 -14.72 -24.11 1.73
CA GLY A 73 -15.38 -23.47 2.87
C GLY A 73 -15.01 -22.00 3.00
N THR A 74 -15.93 -21.09 2.68
CA THR A 74 -15.86 -19.68 3.11
C THR A 74 -16.47 -19.59 4.51
N THR A 75 -15.64 -19.68 5.56
CA THR A 75 -16.11 -19.48 6.93
C THR A 75 -16.15 -17.99 7.27
N THR A 76 -17.35 -17.41 7.34
CA THR A 76 -17.55 -16.09 7.95
C THR A 76 -17.83 -16.29 9.44
N GLY A 77 -16.77 -16.28 10.25
CA GLY A 77 -16.90 -16.32 11.71
C GLY A 77 -16.75 -14.93 12.31
N THR A 78 -17.82 -14.34 12.84
CA THR A 78 -17.75 -13.20 13.76
C THR A 78 -17.52 -13.73 15.17
N GLY A 79 -16.25 -13.95 15.53
CA GLY A 79 -15.84 -14.28 16.89
C GLY A 79 -14.93 -13.20 17.47
N THR A 80 -15.35 -12.56 18.56
CA THR A 80 -14.44 -11.84 19.46
C THR A 80 -13.75 -12.88 20.34
N GLY A 81 -12.65 -13.44 19.85
CA GLY A 81 -11.84 -14.40 20.58
C GLY A 81 -10.36 -14.06 20.47
N THR A 82 -9.71 -13.87 21.62
CA THR A 82 -8.24 -13.86 21.72
C THR A 82 -7.77 -15.30 21.51
N SER A 83 -7.39 -15.66 20.29
CA SER A 83 -6.83 -16.98 19.99
C SER A 83 -5.34 -16.86 19.70
N THR A 84 -4.54 -17.66 20.40
CA THR A 84 -3.14 -17.90 20.04
C THR A 84 -3.11 -19.21 19.27
N GLY A 85 -3.18 -19.14 17.94
CA GLY A 85 -3.16 -20.31 17.07
C GLY A 85 -1.92 -20.29 16.18
N THR A 86 -1.11 -21.36 16.21
CA THR A 86 -0.08 -21.61 15.19
C THR A 86 -0.70 -22.48 14.11
N ALA A 87 -1.15 -21.87 13.01
CA ALA A 87 -1.66 -22.60 11.86
C ALA A 87 -0.55 -22.80 10.83
N THR A 88 -0.17 -24.05 10.57
CA THR A 88 0.67 -24.43 9.42
C THR A 88 -0.25 -24.96 8.34
N GLY A 89 -0.55 -24.14 7.33
CA GLY A 89 -1.41 -24.53 6.20
C GLY A 89 -0.73 -24.19 4.87
N THR A 90 -0.56 -25.18 4.01
CA THR A 90 -0.21 -24.99 2.59
C THR A 90 -1.50 -24.89 1.79
N GLY A 91 -2.04 -23.67 1.64
CA GLY A 91 -3.23 -23.43 0.85
C GLY A 91 -3.14 -22.12 0.06
N THR A 92 -3.45 -22.17 -1.23
CA THR A 92 -3.73 -20.98 -2.06
C THR A 92 -5.17 -20.54 -1.78
N GLY A 93 -5.34 -19.63 -0.82
CA GLY A 93 -6.63 -19.03 -0.48
C GLY A 93 -6.64 -17.52 -0.71
N THR A 94 -7.66 -17.01 -1.39
CA THR A 94 -7.99 -15.57 -1.44
C THR A 94 -8.92 -15.26 -0.28
N GLY A 95 -8.34 -14.88 0.87
CA GLY A 95 -9.09 -14.49 2.06
C GLY A 95 -9.25 -12.98 2.18
N THR A 96 -10.48 -12.48 2.31
CA THR A 96 -10.76 -11.10 2.71
C THR A 96 -11.11 -11.09 4.19
N THR A 97 -10.23 -10.64 5.07
CA THR A 97 -10.52 -10.50 6.50
C THR A 97 -10.90 -9.05 6.82
N THR A 98 -12.12 -8.83 7.29
CA THR A 98 -12.54 -7.57 7.91
C THR A 98 -12.71 -7.84 9.42
N GLY A 99 -11.70 -7.48 10.21
CA GLY A 99 -11.73 -7.62 11.67
C GLY A 99 -11.20 -6.38 12.36
N THR A 100 -12.02 -5.74 13.21
CA THR A 100 -11.56 -4.75 14.20
C THR A 100 -11.11 -5.47 15.45
N GLY A 101 -9.82 -5.80 15.53
CA GLY A 101 -9.21 -6.40 16.71
C GLY A 101 -7.70 -6.17 16.73
N THR A 102 -7.15 -5.90 17.92
CA THR A 102 -5.70 -5.84 18.13
C THR A 102 -5.15 -7.26 18.18
N ALA A 103 -4.67 -7.77 17.04
CA ALA A 103 -4.06 -9.08 16.94
C ALA A 103 -2.54 -8.96 16.83
N THR A 104 -1.80 -9.64 17.70
CA THR A 104 -0.38 -9.93 17.49
C THR A 104 -0.30 -11.22 16.68
N ILE A 105 -0.11 -11.12 15.36
CA ILE A 105 -0.01 -12.30 14.48
C ILE A 105 1.46 -12.55 14.19
N THR A 106 1.97 -13.72 14.59
CA THR A 106 3.25 -14.25 14.10
C THR A 106 2.92 -15.38 13.12
N SER A 107 2.85 -15.07 11.83
CA SER A 107 2.67 -16.06 10.77
C SER A 107 3.98 -16.21 9.99
N THR A 108 4.40 -17.46 9.76
CA THR A 108 5.45 -17.80 8.79
C THR A 108 4.74 -18.40 7.58
N ALA A 109 4.36 -17.55 6.62
CA ALA A 109 3.71 -18.00 5.38
C ALA A 109 4.77 -18.18 4.29
N THR A 110 4.86 -19.38 3.71
CA THR A 110 5.57 -19.62 2.44
C THR A 110 4.51 -19.80 1.37
N GLY A 111 4.15 -18.71 0.67
CA GLY A 111 3.12 -18.73 -0.37
C GLY A 111 3.37 -17.69 -1.44
N THR A 112 3.13 -18.04 -2.71
CA THR A 112 3.12 -17.12 -3.85
C THR A 112 1.68 -16.63 -4.06
N GLY A 113 1.33 -15.50 -3.45
CA GLY A 113 0.02 -14.87 -3.61
C GLY A 113 0.15 -13.42 -4.07
N THR A 114 -0.54 -13.03 -5.14
CA THR A 114 -0.81 -11.63 -5.48
C THR A 114 -2.06 -11.19 -4.73
N GLY A 115 -1.88 -10.56 -3.56
CA GLY A 115 -2.97 -9.94 -2.81
C GLY A 115 -3.18 -8.49 -3.25
N THR A 116 -4.42 -8.12 -3.60
CA THR A 116 -4.83 -6.72 -3.77
C THR A 116 -5.49 -6.26 -2.47
N ALA A 117 -4.77 -5.49 -1.66
CA ALA A 117 -5.34 -4.87 -0.46
C ALA A 117 -6.30 -3.74 -0.88
N THR A 118 -7.55 -3.80 -0.40
CA THR A 118 -8.49 -2.68 -0.48
C THR A 118 -8.69 -2.16 0.93
N ASP A 119 -7.96 -1.11 1.30
CA ASP A 119 -8.10 -0.48 2.60
C ASP A 119 -9.45 0.26 2.66
N THR A 120 -10.36 -0.26 3.47
CA THR A 120 -11.56 0.48 3.89
C THR A 120 -11.24 1.19 5.20
N ALA A 121 -11.39 2.51 5.22
CA ALA A 121 -11.03 3.39 6.33
C ALA A 121 -11.65 2.91 7.66
N GLY A 122 -10.79 2.34 8.52
CA GLY A 122 -11.09 1.99 9.89
C GLY A 122 -9.92 2.39 10.78
N THR A 123 -10.20 3.14 11.85
CA THR A 123 -9.22 3.61 12.82
C THR A 123 -8.72 2.45 13.68
N GLY A 124 -7.47 2.03 13.46
CA GLY A 124 -6.79 1.03 14.29
C GLY A 124 -5.27 1.22 14.27
N THR A 125 -4.69 1.42 15.45
CA THR A 125 -3.24 1.46 15.69
C THR A 125 -2.63 0.07 15.52
N GLY A 126 -1.83 -0.11 14.48
CA GLY A 126 -1.14 -1.37 14.18
C GLY A 126 0.26 -1.46 14.78
N THR A 127 0.69 -2.68 15.13
CA THR A 127 2.11 -3.04 15.24
C THR A 127 2.32 -4.52 14.94
N GLY A 128 3.20 -4.82 13.98
CA GLY A 128 3.69 -6.17 13.62
C GLY A 128 3.55 -6.47 12.12
N THR A 129 4.47 -6.03 11.26
CA THR A 129 5.74 -6.67 10.86
C THR A 129 5.57 -7.97 10.07
N SER A 130 5.24 -7.81 8.79
CA SER A 130 5.34 -8.84 7.76
C SER A 130 6.81 -9.20 7.52
N THR A 131 7.14 -10.49 7.50
CA THR A 131 8.35 -10.99 6.81
C THR A 131 7.88 -11.94 5.73
N GLU A 132 7.62 -11.39 4.55
CA GLU A 132 7.38 -12.17 3.35
C GLU A 132 8.72 -12.40 2.66
N THR A 133 9.18 -13.65 2.62
CA THR A 133 10.24 -14.07 1.69
C THR A 133 9.57 -14.76 0.51
N ALA A 134 9.18 -13.98 -0.50
CA ALA A 134 8.68 -14.50 -1.76
C ALA A 134 9.86 -14.95 -2.63
N SER A 135 10.17 -16.25 -2.61
CA SER A 135 11.11 -16.88 -3.55
C SER A 135 10.35 -17.40 -4.77
N GLY A 136 10.00 -16.49 -5.69
CA GLY A 136 9.45 -16.86 -7.00
C GLY A 136 10.58 -17.09 -8.00
N SER A 137 10.67 -18.29 -8.59
CA SER A 137 11.63 -18.59 -9.65
C SER A 137 11.18 -18.00 -10.99
N GLY A 138 11.34 -16.69 -11.15
CA GLY A 138 11.25 -16.02 -12.45
C GLY A 138 12.52 -16.22 -13.27
N THR A 139 12.37 -16.26 -14.59
CA THR A 139 13.42 -16.16 -15.62
C THR A 139 14.45 -15.09 -15.25
N GLU A 140 15.74 -15.28 -15.53
CA GLU A 140 16.86 -14.51 -14.93
C GLU A 140 16.76 -12.97 -15.08
N ALA A 141 16.08 -12.47 -16.11
CA ALA A 141 15.82 -11.03 -16.28
C ALA A 141 14.80 -10.45 -15.28
N GLY A 142 13.93 -11.27 -14.69
CA GLY A 142 13.03 -10.86 -13.61
C GLY A 142 13.80 -10.69 -12.30
N LYS A 143 14.62 -11.68 -11.94
CA LYS A 143 15.35 -11.73 -10.66
C LYS A 143 16.17 -10.46 -10.37
N SER A 144 16.80 -9.86 -11.39
CA SER A 144 17.54 -8.61 -11.24
C SER A 144 16.64 -7.42 -10.91
N ALA A 145 15.42 -7.38 -11.45
CA ALA A 145 14.46 -6.32 -11.15
C ALA A 145 13.92 -6.42 -9.71
N GLU A 146 13.66 -7.64 -9.21
CA GLU A 146 13.29 -7.83 -7.81
C GLU A 146 14.45 -7.52 -6.85
N ALA A 147 15.68 -7.93 -7.20
CA ALA A 147 16.88 -7.62 -6.43
C ALA A 147 17.12 -6.10 -6.33
N ALA A 148 16.95 -5.38 -7.43
CA ALA A 148 17.05 -3.92 -7.47
C ALA A 148 15.99 -3.24 -6.57
N LYS A 149 14.75 -3.74 -6.59
CA LYS A 149 13.67 -3.23 -5.71
C LYS A 149 14.01 -3.44 -4.23
N ALA A 150 14.43 -4.64 -3.86
CA ALA A 150 14.86 -4.94 -2.49
C ALA A 150 16.06 -4.08 -2.07
N CYS A 151 17.02 -3.84 -2.96
CA CYS A 151 18.13 -2.93 -2.71
C CYS A 151 17.66 -1.48 -2.48
N SER A 152 16.68 -0.98 -3.26
CA SER A 152 16.11 0.36 -3.07
C SER A 152 15.40 0.48 -1.71
N ILE A 153 14.63 -0.53 -1.31
CA ILE A 153 13.98 -0.57 0.01
C ILE A 153 15.02 -0.54 1.14
N ASN A 154 16.08 -1.35 1.04
CA ASN A 154 17.16 -1.36 2.04
C ASN A 154 17.83 0.01 2.16
N ARG A 155 18.08 0.73 1.05
CA ARG A 155 18.62 2.10 1.09
C ARG A 155 17.69 3.06 1.83
N LYS A 156 16.38 2.97 1.61
CA LYS A 156 15.37 3.80 2.29
C LYS A 156 15.32 3.51 3.80
N ILE A 157 15.40 2.23 4.19
CA ILE A 157 15.47 1.82 5.59
C ILE A 157 16.73 2.39 6.26
N LEU A 158 17.88 2.31 5.58
CA LEU A 158 19.14 2.88 6.08
C LEU A 158 19.04 4.40 6.24
N ALA A 159 18.49 5.11 5.25
CA ALA A 159 18.29 6.56 5.34
C ALA A 159 17.38 6.96 6.51
N ALA A 160 16.26 6.24 6.71
CA ALA A 160 15.37 6.47 7.84
C ALA A 160 16.06 6.19 9.19
N ALA A 161 16.84 5.11 9.29
CA ALA A 161 17.59 4.79 10.51
C ALA A 161 18.63 5.86 10.85
N VAL A 162 19.34 6.41 9.85
CA VAL A 162 20.27 7.52 10.04
C VAL A 162 19.54 8.78 10.50
N GLN A 163 18.38 9.10 9.92
CA GLN A 163 17.58 10.24 10.36
C GLN A 163 17.14 10.09 11.82
N CYS A 164 16.63 8.92 12.22
CA CYS A 164 16.29 8.64 13.61
C CYS A 164 17.51 8.77 14.54
N TYR A 165 18.66 8.24 14.14
CA TYR A 165 19.91 8.38 14.90
C TYR A 165 20.28 9.86 15.12
N ASN A 166 20.21 10.67 14.05
CA ASN A 166 20.57 12.10 14.09
C ASN A 166 19.60 12.94 14.92
N LEU A 167 18.33 12.51 15.07
CA LEU A 167 17.37 13.17 15.94
C LEU A 167 17.63 12.91 17.43
N ASP A 168 18.18 11.74 17.77
CA ASP A 168 18.38 11.31 19.14
C ASP A 168 19.79 11.64 19.70
N HIS A 169 20.74 11.98 18.83
CA HIS A 169 22.14 12.17 19.19
C HIS A 169 22.60 13.61 18.96
N ALA A 170 23.36 14.16 19.91
CA ALA A 170 23.97 15.48 19.77
C ALA A 170 25.02 15.55 18.64
N THR A 171 25.67 14.42 18.35
CA THR A 171 26.62 14.30 17.23
C THR A 171 25.93 13.60 16.07
N MET A 172 25.63 14.35 15.01
CA MET A 172 25.00 13.80 13.81
C MET A 172 25.98 12.92 13.01
N MET A 173 25.46 11.82 12.47
CA MET A 173 26.15 10.89 11.59
C MET A 173 26.21 11.46 10.17
N SER A 174 27.40 11.90 9.75
CA SER A 174 27.67 12.40 8.38
C SER A 174 28.11 11.32 7.40
N SER A 175 28.63 10.19 7.91
CA SER A 175 29.02 9.01 7.14
C SER A 175 28.25 7.77 7.60
N LEU A 176 27.85 6.90 6.68
CA LEU A 176 27.08 5.69 7.02
C LEU A 176 27.93 4.71 7.86
N ASP A 177 27.52 4.50 9.11
CA ASP A 177 28.03 3.43 9.97
C ASP A 177 26.90 2.47 10.38
N ILE A 178 26.76 1.38 9.62
CA ILE A 178 25.72 0.37 9.82
C ILE A 178 25.88 -0.34 11.18
N ASN A 179 27.11 -0.53 11.66
CA ASN A 179 27.35 -1.21 12.94
C ASN A 179 26.83 -0.36 14.10
N THR A 180 27.05 0.96 14.04
CA THR A 180 26.50 1.91 15.01
C THR A 180 24.97 1.93 14.99
N LEU A 181 24.34 1.86 13.81
CA LEU A 181 22.87 1.79 13.70
C LEU A 181 22.29 0.49 14.28
N VAL A 182 22.98 -0.64 14.12
CA VAL A 182 22.54 -1.93 14.68
C VAL A 182 22.78 -1.99 16.20
N SER A 183 23.94 -1.54 16.68
CA SER A 183 24.28 -1.57 18.11
C SER A 183 23.36 -0.66 18.95
N ASN A 184 22.97 0.49 18.39
CA ASN A 184 22.03 1.43 19.02
C ASN A 184 20.56 1.12 18.70
N ARG A 185 20.26 -0.04 18.10
CA ARG A 185 18.89 -0.54 17.85
C ARG A 185 18.03 0.29 16.89
N TYR A 186 18.61 1.19 16.09
CA TYR A 186 17.92 1.82 14.96
C TYR A 186 17.67 0.83 13.82
N LEU A 187 18.48 -0.22 13.74
CA LEU A 187 18.28 -1.37 12.86
C LEU A 187 18.24 -2.66 13.67
N LYS A 188 17.33 -3.56 13.32
CA LYS A 188 17.28 -4.91 13.92
C LYS A 188 18.46 -5.78 13.48
N ALA A 189 18.89 -5.63 12.23
CA ALA A 189 20.02 -6.32 11.62
C ALA A 189 20.58 -5.48 10.46
N ALA A 190 21.83 -5.72 10.08
CA ALA A 190 22.48 -5.04 8.96
C ALA A 190 21.86 -5.48 7.61
N PRO A 191 21.21 -4.58 6.86
CA PRO A 191 20.63 -4.92 5.56
C PRO A 191 21.72 -5.36 4.58
N GLN A 192 21.44 -6.43 3.82
CA GLN A 192 22.34 -6.95 2.79
C GLN A 192 21.76 -6.69 1.41
N CYS A 193 22.61 -6.27 0.47
CA CYS A 193 22.20 -6.18 -0.92
C CYS A 193 22.04 -7.59 -1.50
N PRO A 194 20.92 -7.93 -2.18
CA PRO A 194 20.72 -9.27 -2.74
C PRO A 194 21.78 -9.68 -3.76
N GLU A 195 22.47 -8.71 -4.38
CA GLU A 195 23.54 -8.95 -5.36
C GLU A 195 24.96 -8.78 -4.77
N GLY A 196 25.08 -8.78 -3.43
CA GLY A 196 26.36 -8.65 -2.74
C GLY A 196 26.99 -7.26 -2.82
N GLY A 197 26.20 -6.23 -3.11
CA GLY A 197 26.64 -4.84 -3.04
C GLY A 197 26.84 -4.33 -1.62
N THR A 198 27.68 -3.31 -1.47
CA THR A 198 27.95 -2.62 -0.21
C THR A 198 27.27 -1.27 -0.22
N TYR A 199 26.65 -0.90 0.91
CA TYR A 199 26.04 0.41 1.09
C TYR A 199 27.07 1.43 1.58
N VAL A 200 27.08 2.61 0.97
CA VAL A 200 27.97 3.73 1.33
C VAL A 200 27.20 5.04 1.32
N ALA A 201 27.67 6.03 2.07
CA ALA A 201 27.17 7.39 1.97
C ALA A 201 27.73 8.06 0.70
N ALA A 202 26.85 8.61 -0.13
CA ALA A 202 27.19 9.49 -1.23
C ALA A 202 26.89 10.93 -0.80
N GLY A 203 27.92 11.61 -0.27
CA GLY A 203 27.82 12.94 0.32
C GLY A 203 27.57 12.92 1.83
N ASP A 204 27.38 14.10 2.40
CA ASP A 204 27.15 14.31 3.83
C ASP A 204 25.69 14.04 4.22
N LEU A 205 25.47 12.98 5.02
CA LEU A 205 24.14 12.55 5.45
C LEU A 205 23.43 13.52 6.40
N THR A 206 24.11 14.56 6.88
CA THR A 206 23.48 15.64 7.67
C THR A 206 22.89 16.75 6.80
N ALA A 207 23.26 16.78 5.51
CA ALA A 207 22.77 17.74 4.53
C ALA A 207 21.92 17.02 3.47
N ASN A 208 22.42 16.95 2.23
CA ASN A 208 21.74 16.32 1.08
C ASN A 208 22.39 14.99 0.66
N GLY A 209 23.17 14.38 1.55
CA GLY A 209 23.78 13.09 1.30
C GLY A 209 22.73 11.99 1.16
N ARG A 210 23.07 10.98 0.36
CA ARG A 210 22.19 9.84 0.06
C ARG A 210 22.90 8.53 0.28
N ILE A 211 22.14 7.47 0.55
CA ILE A 211 22.71 6.12 0.63
C ILE A 211 22.82 5.57 -0.79
N ALA A 212 24.02 5.11 -1.17
CA ALA A 212 24.30 4.47 -2.45
C ALA A 212 24.68 3.00 -2.22
N CYS A 213 24.40 2.15 -3.20
CA CYS A 213 24.87 0.76 -3.24
C CYS A 213 25.92 0.61 -4.35
N SER A 214 27.01 -0.12 -4.10
CA SER A 214 28.07 -0.33 -5.12
C SER A 214 27.60 -1.06 -6.37
N LYS A 215 26.48 -1.78 -6.32
CA LYS A 215 25.87 -2.49 -7.47
C LYS A 215 24.77 -1.69 -8.16
N HIS A 216 23.95 -0.98 -7.38
CA HIS A 216 22.71 -0.35 -7.86
C HIS A 216 22.74 1.18 -7.81
N GLY A 217 23.87 1.79 -7.46
CA GLY A 217 24.03 3.25 -7.34
C GLY A 217 23.18 3.87 -6.21
N ALA A 218 23.04 5.19 -6.28
CA ALA A 218 22.06 5.95 -5.51
C ALA A 218 20.82 6.20 -6.39
N ASP A 219 19.61 6.11 -5.83
CA ASP A 219 18.40 6.43 -6.59
C ASP A 219 18.40 7.93 -6.93
N GLU A 220 18.72 8.29 -8.18
CA GLU A 220 18.60 9.69 -8.65
C GLU A 220 17.14 10.14 -8.77
N SER A 221 16.19 9.20 -8.79
CA SER A 221 14.80 9.46 -9.19
C SER A 221 13.91 10.07 -8.12
N GLN A 222 14.43 10.52 -6.96
CA GLN A 222 13.61 11.14 -5.91
C GLN A 222 13.97 12.61 -5.60
N ILE A 223 14.81 13.25 -6.41
CA ILE A 223 15.18 14.67 -6.21
C ILE A 223 14.32 15.64 -7.05
N GLY A 224 13.46 15.16 -7.95
CA GLY A 224 12.64 16.04 -8.80
C GLY A 224 11.14 15.74 -8.74
N ASP A 225 10.43 16.30 -7.76
CA ASP A 225 9.01 16.72 -7.96
C ASP A 225 8.39 17.59 -6.83
N THR A 226 9.17 18.08 -5.85
CA THR A 226 8.65 19.01 -4.81
C THR A 226 8.96 20.48 -5.05
N SER A 227 9.46 20.86 -6.24
CA SER A 227 9.73 22.27 -6.57
C SER A 227 9.03 22.67 -7.88
N ALA A 228 7.71 22.76 -7.83
CA ALA A 228 6.91 23.45 -8.84
C ALA A 228 5.78 24.28 -8.22
N ASP A 229 6.07 24.97 -7.10
CA ASP A 229 5.30 26.13 -6.63
C ASP A 229 6.28 27.29 -6.48
N LYS A 230 6.64 27.91 -7.61
CA LYS A 230 7.28 29.23 -7.69
C LYS A 230 6.34 30.16 -8.45
N ASP A 231 5.19 30.43 -7.87
CA ASP A 231 4.42 31.61 -8.24
C ASP A 231 4.47 32.57 -7.05
N GLU A 232 5.65 33.16 -6.87
CA GLU A 232 5.86 34.33 -6.02
C GLU A 232 5.26 35.53 -6.77
N GLU A 233 3.98 35.77 -6.55
CA GLU A 233 3.26 36.95 -7.03
C GLU A 233 3.77 38.18 -6.26
N SER A 234 4.60 38.98 -6.94
CA SER A 234 5.10 40.27 -6.47
C SER A 234 3.93 41.25 -6.26
N PRO A 235 3.71 41.80 -5.06
CA PRO A 235 2.78 42.91 -4.91
C PRO A 235 3.40 44.16 -5.54
N GLY A 236 2.79 44.64 -6.63
CA GLY A 236 3.10 45.94 -7.23
C GLY A 236 2.59 47.08 -6.35
N GLU A 237 3.45 48.08 -6.14
CA GLU A 237 3.13 49.39 -5.57
C GLU A 237 2.35 50.27 -6.55
#